data_AF-A0A4Y9XRD9-F1
#
_entry.id   AF-A0A4Y9XRD9-F1
#
_cell.length_a   1.000
_cell.length_b   1.000
_cell.length_c   1.000
_cell.angle_alpha   90.00
_cell.angle_beta   90.00
_cell.angle_gamma   90.00
#
_symmetry.space_group_name_H-M   'P 1'
#
loop_
_entity.id
_entity.type
_entity.pdbx_description
1 polymer ?
#
loop_
_entity_poly.entity_id
_entity_poly.type
_entity_poly.pdbx_seq_one_letter_code
_entity_poly.pdbx_strand_id
1 'polypeptide(L)'
;MELSMHKAWPELLKRMKANKASDSPKDRQLVIAARTWFCLYLFEHQMSYGTGRPSILKDDESIWQCRHLLQHPLAIEDDMRLVSTVELMAIRERVNNNLSPLFDKPVDDITFNVLREADMEFRNWYATWDQAFSRKYEDAAFYRQSLQIQHLHAELYHNATALRGVDSPEDVLRIPAAQRDLAIRSIQIGRQVLDITVNSPAYREGMKYAVHYTHATATFSASFLLRLARLFPDQYDLQEVRTTVERLAMLLAEVPGRRYALTLQLMLKRFRKRSASTSRSPRTARPRSHSNASYSHESMGSAPSQQPASSTYDASYSNHPGQTAMGQMQIGYSQPMTQYAPNADPSIDLIWRGFDTTANEQLPVWLSDQTLGGGSVMQNGMDAFLLPNDYLPPAPQIW
;
A
#
# COMPACT_ATOMS: atom_id res chain seq x y z
N MET A 1 -29.40 20.76 -6.83
CA MET A 1 -29.77 20.18 -8.14
C MET A 1 -28.98 18.89 -8.29
N GLU A 2 -29.65 17.73 -8.37
CA GLU A 2 -28.98 16.43 -8.54
C GLU A 2 -28.77 16.16 -10.03
N LEU A 3 -27.51 15.89 -10.44
CA LEU A 3 -27.15 15.75 -11.85
C LEU A 3 -27.44 14.34 -12.44
N SER A 4 -27.86 13.38 -11.61
CA SER A 4 -28.29 12.02 -12.01
C SER A 4 -27.36 11.29 -12.99
N MET A 5 -26.04 11.53 -12.93
CA MET A 5 -25.07 11.03 -13.92
C MET A 5 -24.98 9.50 -13.97
N HIS A 6 -25.31 8.81 -12.86
CA HIS A 6 -25.38 7.34 -12.79
C HIS A 6 -26.35 6.72 -13.82
N LYS A 7 -27.37 7.48 -14.29
CA LYS A 7 -28.34 7.02 -15.29
C LYS A 7 -27.86 7.19 -16.74
N ALA A 8 -26.81 7.97 -16.96
CA ALA A 8 -26.38 8.36 -18.31
C ALA A 8 -25.90 7.16 -19.12
N TRP A 9 -25.08 6.28 -18.52
CA TRP A 9 -24.58 5.10 -19.21
C TRP A 9 -25.67 4.07 -19.53
N PRO A 10 -26.55 3.65 -18.59
CA PRO A 10 -27.68 2.78 -18.91
C PRO A 10 -28.56 3.30 -20.06
N GLU A 11 -28.85 4.60 -20.05
CA GLU A 11 -29.65 5.23 -21.11
C GLU A 11 -28.92 5.22 -22.45
N LEU A 12 -27.63 5.58 -22.46
CA LEU A 12 -26.80 5.57 -23.67
C LEU A 12 -26.70 4.15 -24.24
N LEU A 13 -26.40 3.17 -23.40
CA LEU A 13 -26.28 1.77 -23.80
C LEU A 13 -27.60 1.24 -24.39
N LYS A 14 -28.74 1.59 -23.80
CA LYS A 14 -30.06 1.24 -24.35
C LYS A 14 -30.27 1.84 -25.74
N ARG A 15 -29.85 3.09 -25.95
CA ARG A 15 -29.94 3.76 -27.27
C ARG A 15 -29.01 3.10 -28.30
N MET A 16 -27.79 2.74 -27.89
CA MET A 16 -26.84 2.00 -28.74
C MET A 16 -27.41 0.64 -29.17
N LYS A 17 -27.94 -0.15 -28.23
CA LYS A 17 -28.57 -1.45 -28.51
C LYS A 17 -29.81 -1.34 -29.42
N ALA A 18 -30.50 -0.20 -29.39
CA ALA A 18 -31.63 0.07 -30.27
C ALA A 18 -31.23 0.64 -31.65
N ASN A 19 -29.93 0.69 -31.97
CA ASN A 19 -29.38 1.34 -33.17
C ASN A 19 -29.80 2.82 -33.31
N LYS A 20 -29.90 3.53 -32.18
CA LYS A 20 -30.26 4.95 -32.10
C LYS A 20 -29.09 5.84 -31.66
N ALA A 21 -27.86 5.30 -31.64
CA ALA A 21 -26.65 6.05 -31.35
C ALA A 21 -26.36 7.06 -32.47
N SER A 22 -26.07 8.30 -32.10
CA SER A 22 -25.90 9.42 -33.02
C SER A 22 -24.96 10.48 -32.42
N ASP A 23 -24.72 11.56 -33.15
CA ASP A 23 -24.01 12.75 -32.67
C ASP A 23 -24.96 13.85 -32.16
N SER A 24 -26.23 13.50 -31.89
CA SER A 24 -27.25 14.43 -31.42
C SER A 24 -26.86 15.12 -30.11
N PRO A 25 -27.41 16.32 -29.80
CA PRO A 25 -27.14 17.02 -28.55
C PRO A 25 -27.40 16.17 -27.29
N LYS A 26 -28.39 15.28 -27.36
CA LYS A 26 -28.71 14.33 -26.29
C LYS A 26 -27.60 13.29 -26.08
N ASP A 27 -27.13 12.66 -27.15
CA ASP A 27 -26.05 11.66 -27.05
C ASP A 27 -24.74 12.31 -26.61
N ARG A 28 -24.47 13.55 -27.03
CA ARG A 28 -23.33 14.33 -26.54
C ARG A 28 -23.38 14.52 -25.03
N GLN A 29 -24.53 14.90 -24.48
CA GLN A 29 -24.72 15.04 -23.03
C GLN A 29 -24.58 13.70 -22.30
N LEU A 30 -25.18 12.63 -22.82
CA LEU A 30 -25.09 11.29 -22.22
C LEU A 30 -23.65 10.76 -22.21
N VAL A 31 -22.89 10.95 -23.29
CA VAL A 31 -21.47 10.55 -23.37
C VAL A 31 -20.62 11.34 -22.37
N ILE A 32 -20.82 12.66 -22.26
CA ILE A 32 -20.09 13.50 -21.28
C ILE A 32 -20.41 13.05 -19.85
N ALA A 33 -21.69 12.84 -19.53
CA ALA A 33 -22.12 12.38 -18.22
C ALA A 33 -21.62 10.96 -17.89
N ALA A 34 -21.65 10.03 -18.86
CA ALA A 34 -21.11 8.68 -18.69
C ALA A 34 -19.60 8.69 -18.44
N ARG A 35 -18.82 9.45 -19.21
CA ARG A 35 -17.38 9.62 -18.99
C ARG A 35 -17.08 10.20 -17.61
N THR A 36 -17.84 11.22 -17.20
CA THR A 36 -17.70 11.84 -15.89
C THR A 36 -18.01 10.84 -14.77
N TRP A 37 -19.09 10.07 -14.91
CA TRP A 37 -19.47 9.03 -13.97
C TRP A 37 -18.41 7.92 -13.86
N PHE A 38 -17.86 7.46 -14.98
CA PHE A 38 -16.77 6.50 -15.00
C PHE A 38 -15.53 7.03 -14.27
N CYS A 39 -15.14 8.29 -14.49
CA CYS A 39 -14.03 8.90 -13.74
C CYS A 39 -14.32 8.97 -12.23
N LEU A 40 -15.55 9.30 -11.82
CA LEU A 40 -15.94 9.31 -10.42
C LEU A 40 -15.87 7.90 -9.81
N TYR A 41 -16.35 6.88 -10.53
CA TYR A 41 -16.22 5.48 -10.13
C TYR A 41 -14.75 5.09 -9.93
N LEU A 42 -13.86 5.50 -10.83
CA LEU A 42 -12.42 5.25 -10.70
C LEU A 42 -11.83 5.92 -9.46
N PHE A 43 -12.07 7.22 -9.26
CA PHE A 43 -11.51 7.95 -8.12
C PHE A 43 -12.04 7.43 -6.79
N GLU A 44 -13.32 7.05 -6.73
CA GLU A 44 -13.92 6.46 -5.54
C GLU A 44 -13.22 5.15 -5.14
N HIS A 45 -12.96 4.27 -6.09
CA HIS A 45 -12.24 3.02 -5.84
C HIS A 45 -10.78 3.27 -5.47
N GLN A 46 -10.11 4.19 -6.17
CA GLN A 46 -8.73 4.56 -5.87
C GLN A 46 -8.59 5.09 -4.43
N MET A 47 -9.51 5.95 -3.99
CA MET A 47 -9.55 6.43 -2.61
C MET A 47 -9.85 5.29 -1.63
N SER A 48 -10.80 4.42 -1.95
CA SER A 48 -11.18 3.28 -1.10
C SER A 48 -10.01 2.32 -0.86
N TYR A 49 -9.27 1.94 -1.91
CA TYR A 49 -8.05 1.14 -1.76
C TYR A 49 -6.91 1.89 -1.08
N GLY A 50 -6.87 3.22 -1.22
CA GLY A 50 -5.92 4.08 -0.51
C GLY A 50 -6.12 4.03 0.99
N THR A 51 -7.36 4.23 1.45
CA THR A 51 -7.67 4.41 2.88
C THR A 51 -8.22 3.16 3.57
N GLY A 52 -8.47 2.07 2.83
CA GLY A 52 -9.06 0.84 3.36
C GLY A 52 -10.57 0.88 3.56
N ARG A 53 -11.21 2.03 3.30
CA ARG A 53 -12.67 2.15 3.44
C ARG A 53 -13.39 1.38 2.32
N PRO A 54 -14.60 0.86 2.57
CA PRO A 54 -15.44 0.34 1.50
C PRO A 54 -15.78 1.42 0.46
N SER A 55 -15.84 1.01 -0.80
CA SER A 55 -16.31 1.87 -1.89
C SER A 55 -17.81 2.15 -1.76
N ILE A 56 -18.19 3.41 -1.99
CA ILE A 56 -19.58 3.87 -2.02
C ILE A 56 -20.23 3.51 -3.36
N LEU A 57 -19.51 3.70 -4.47
CA LEU A 57 -19.98 3.35 -5.80
C LEU A 57 -19.73 1.87 -6.07
N LYS A 58 -20.72 1.17 -6.63
CA LYS A 58 -20.73 -0.29 -6.77
C LYS A 58 -20.63 -0.74 -8.22
N ASP A 59 -20.21 -1.98 -8.42
CA ASP A 59 -20.33 -2.72 -9.69
C ASP A 59 -21.82 -2.96 -10.05
N ASP A 60 -22.46 -1.96 -10.66
CA ASP A 60 -23.87 -1.97 -11.04
C ASP A 60 -24.12 -1.50 -12.50
N GLU A 61 -25.39 -1.42 -12.89
CA GLU A 61 -25.80 -1.04 -14.25
C GLU A 61 -25.21 0.28 -14.74
N SER A 62 -24.81 1.17 -13.83
CA SER A 62 -24.22 2.47 -14.15
C SER A 62 -22.83 2.34 -14.79
N ILE A 63 -22.17 1.19 -14.69
CA ILE A 63 -20.85 0.91 -15.31
C ILE A 63 -20.81 -0.38 -16.14
N TRP A 64 -21.81 -1.26 -16.02
CA TRP A 64 -21.82 -2.54 -16.73
C TRP A 64 -21.71 -2.40 -18.25
N GLN A 65 -20.86 -3.23 -18.84
CA GLN A 65 -20.62 -3.25 -20.29
C GLN A 65 -20.06 -1.92 -20.84
N CYS A 66 -19.42 -1.09 -20.00
CA CYS A 66 -18.84 0.21 -20.37
C CYS A 66 -17.97 0.18 -21.64
N ARG A 67 -17.34 -0.96 -21.95
CA ARG A 67 -16.60 -1.19 -23.20
C ARG A 67 -17.38 -0.84 -24.47
N HIS A 68 -18.71 -0.97 -24.47
CA HIS A 68 -19.52 -0.58 -25.61
C HIS A 68 -19.40 0.90 -25.95
N LEU A 69 -18.98 1.77 -25.00
CA LEU A 69 -18.72 3.18 -25.27
C LEU A 69 -17.78 3.36 -26.47
N LEU A 70 -16.80 2.47 -26.63
CA LEU A 70 -15.83 2.51 -27.74
C LEU A 70 -16.44 2.29 -29.14
N GLN A 71 -17.68 1.82 -29.21
CA GLN A 71 -18.44 1.63 -30.45
C GLN A 71 -19.34 2.83 -30.77
N HIS A 72 -19.45 3.79 -29.85
CA HIS A 72 -20.29 4.97 -30.06
C HIS A 72 -19.62 5.94 -31.06
N PRO A 73 -20.36 6.63 -31.95
CA PRO A 73 -19.79 7.59 -32.91
C PRO A 73 -19.02 8.77 -32.28
N LEU A 74 -19.28 9.05 -31.00
CA LEU A 74 -18.62 10.10 -30.22
C LEU A 74 -17.45 9.59 -29.37
N ALA A 75 -17.07 8.32 -29.50
CA ALA A 75 -15.93 7.75 -28.80
C ALA A 75 -14.62 8.47 -29.20
N ILE A 76 -13.71 8.63 -28.24
CA ILE A 76 -12.38 9.21 -28.43
C ILE A 76 -11.31 8.21 -28.02
N GLU A 77 -10.04 8.51 -28.34
CA GLU A 77 -8.93 7.59 -28.05
C GLU A 77 -8.79 7.29 -26.55
N ASP A 78 -8.90 8.31 -25.71
CA ASP A 78 -8.74 8.19 -24.25
C ASP A 78 -9.83 7.33 -23.59
N ASP A 79 -10.98 7.15 -24.24
CA ASP A 79 -12.04 6.28 -23.71
C ASP A 79 -11.55 4.87 -23.50
N MET A 80 -10.60 4.41 -24.34
CA MET A 80 -10.02 3.08 -24.24
C MET A 80 -9.37 2.84 -22.87
N ARG A 81 -8.58 3.82 -22.40
CA ARG A 81 -7.95 3.76 -21.08
C ARG A 81 -8.98 3.90 -19.97
N LEU A 82 -9.98 4.76 -20.14
CA LEU A 82 -11.04 4.95 -19.17
C LEU A 82 -11.80 3.64 -18.94
N VAL A 83 -12.34 3.02 -20.00
CA VAL A 83 -13.15 1.81 -19.87
C VAL A 83 -12.32 0.61 -19.43
N SER A 84 -11.07 0.46 -19.89
CA SER A 84 -10.20 -0.63 -19.43
C SER A 84 -9.96 -0.55 -17.93
N THR A 85 -9.76 0.67 -17.41
CA THR A 85 -9.54 0.91 -15.99
C THR A 85 -10.81 0.67 -15.18
N VAL A 86 -11.98 1.05 -15.70
CA VAL A 86 -13.29 0.79 -15.04
C VAL A 86 -13.50 -0.71 -14.88
N GLU A 87 -13.29 -1.48 -15.94
CA GLU A 87 -13.40 -2.94 -15.89
C GLU A 87 -12.43 -3.56 -14.89
N LEU A 88 -11.18 -3.07 -14.83
CA LEU A 88 -10.23 -3.56 -13.83
C LEU A 88 -10.70 -3.25 -12.41
N MET A 89 -11.21 -2.03 -12.15
CA MET A 89 -11.73 -1.68 -10.83
C MET A 89 -12.92 -2.56 -10.44
N ALA A 90 -13.81 -2.90 -11.37
CA ALA A 90 -14.92 -3.82 -11.10
C ALA A 90 -14.43 -5.24 -10.75
N ILE A 91 -13.42 -5.76 -11.46
CA ILE A 91 -12.79 -7.05 -11.10
C ILE A 91 -12.19 -6.97 -9.69
N ARG A 92 -11.41 -5.91 -9.41
CA ARG A 92 -10.80 -5.72 -8.09
C ARG A 92 -11.84 -5.59 -6.98
N GLU A 93 -12.96 -4.90 -7.22
CA GLU A 93 -14.05 -4.76 -6.25
C GLU A 93 -14.63 -6.14 -5.90
N ARG A 94 -14.93 -6.96 -6.92
CA ARG A 94 -15.44 -8.32 -6.74
C ARG A 94 -14.47 -9.20 -5.95
N VAL A 95 -13.19 -9.17 -6.29
CA VAL A 95 -12.15 -9.93 -5.57
C VAL A 95 -12.07 -9.48 -4.12
N ASN A 96 -12.07 -8.17 -3.86
CA ASN A 96 -12.06 -7.63 -2.52
C ASN A 96 -13.30 -8.03 -1.71
N ASN A 97 -14.49 -8.01 -2.33
CA ASN A 97 -15.73 -8.44 -1.68
C ASN A 97 -15.74 -9.94 -1.34
N ASN A 98 -15.11 -10.78 -2.17
CA ASN A 98 -14.97 -12.22 -1.90
C ASN A 98 -13.95 -12.52 -0.80
N LEU A 99 -12.88 -11.72 -0.70
CA LEU A 99 -11.85 -11.89 0.32
C LEU A 99 -12.24 -11.26 1.67
N SER A 100 -13.01 -10.17 1.68
CA SER A 100 -13.33 -9.41 2.89
C SER A 100 -13.92 -10.25 4.03
N PRO A 101 -14.86 -11.20 3.80
CA PRO A 101 -15.37 -12.09 4.85
C PRO A 101 -14.34 -13.09 5.42
N LEU A 102 -13.17 -13.23 4.76
CA LEU A 102 -12.10 -14.15 5.15
C LEU A 102 -10.98 -13.43 5.94
N PHE A 103 -11.03 -12.12 6.05
CA PHE A 103 -9.96 -11.30 6.64
C PHE A 103 -9.70 -11.61 8.11
N ASP A 104 -10.74 -11.89 8.90
CA ASP A 104 -10.64 -12.25 10.31
C ASP A 104 -10.32 -13.75 10.54
N LYS A 105 -10.15 -14.52 9.46
CA LYS A 105 -9.89 -15.96 9.49
C LYS A 105 -8.43 -16.26 9.11
N PRO A 106 -7.87 -17.39 9.58
CA PRO A 106 -6.60 -17.90 9.07
C PRO A 106 -6.61 -18.02 7.55
N VAL A 107 -5.45 -17.82 6.92
CA VAL A 107 -5.30 -18.04 5.48
C VAL A 107 -5.42 -19.53 5.19
N ASP A 108 -6.37 -19.90 4.33
CA ASP A 108 -6.73 -21.27 4.01
C ASP A 108 -6.92 -21.48 2.50
N ASP A 109 -7.28 -22.71 2.10
CA ASP A 109 -7.51 -23.07 0.69
C ASP A 109 -8.61 -22.26 0.02
N ILE A 110 -9.63 -21.80 0.78
CA ILE A 110 -10.68 -20.92 0.25
C ILE A 110 -10.07 -19.59 -0.17
N THR A 111 -9.22 -19.01 0.69
CA THR A 111 -8.49 -17.77 0.38
C THR A 111 -7.64 -17.93 -0.89
N PHE A 112 -6.90 -19.03 -1.01
CA PHE A 112 -6.09 -19.30 -2.20
C PHE A 112 -6.92 -19.54 -3.46
N ASN A 113 -8.10 -20.17 -3.33
CA ASN A 113 -9.00 -20.36 -4.46
C ASN A 113 -9.46 -19.03 -5.04
N VAL A 114 -9.90 -18.11 -4.18
CA VAL A 114 -10.32 -16.76 -4.60
C VAL A 114 -9.19 -16.01 -5.30
N LEU A 115 -7.96 -16.09 -4.78
CA LEU A 115 -6.80 -15.43 -5.39
C LEU A 115 -6.41 -16.05 -6.74
N ARG A 116 -6.55 -17.37 -6.90
CA ARG A 116 -6.28 -18.05 -8.16
C ARG A 116 -7.32 -17.67 -9.23
N GLU A 117 -8.59 -17.57 -8.86
CA GLU A 117 -9.65 -17.07 -9.74
C GLU A 117 -9.39 -15.60 -10.13
N ALA A 118 -9.03 -14.76 -9.16
CA ALA A 118 -8.66 -13.37 -9.40
C ALA A 118 -7.48 -13.24 -10.38
N ASP A 119 -6.43 -14.05 -10.22
CA ASP A 119 -5.28 -14.07 -11.13
C ASP A 119 -5.69 -14.38 -12.58
N MET A 120 -6.57 -15.36 -12.77
CA MET A 120 -7.09 -15.68 -14.11
C MET A 120 -7.87 -14.50 -14.70
N GLU A 121 -8.72 -13.83 -13.90
CA GLU A 121 -9.47 -12.66 -14.36
C GLU A 121 -8.54 -11.49 -14.72
N PHE A 122 -7.52 -11.19 -13.89
CA PHE A 122 -6.55 -10.13 -14.17
C PHE A 122 -5.70 -10.40 -15.41
N ARG A 123 -5.23 -11.64 -15.60
CA ARG A 123 -4.48 -12.04 -16.79
C ARG A 123 -5.32 -11.96 -18.05
N ASN A 124 -6.58 -12.40 -17.98
CA ASN A 124 -7.50 -12.32 -19.12
C ASN A 124 -7.82 -10.86 -19.48
N TRP A 125 -8.07 -10.02 -18.48
CA TRP A 125 -8.23 -8.57 -18.66
C TRP A 125 -6.99 -7.97 -19.32
N TYR A 126 -5.80 -8.26 -18.79
CA TYR A 126 -4.54 -7.74 -19.33
C TYR A 126 -4.34 -8.19 -20.77
N ALA A 127 -4.42 -9.49 -21.07
CA ALA A 127 -4.24 -10.01 -22.42
C ALA A 127 -5.20 -9.38 -23.44
N THR A 128 -6.47 -9.21 -23.06
CA THR A 128 -7.50 -8.59 -23.91
C THR A 128 -7.16 -7.14 -24.23
N TRP A 129 -6.85 -6.35 -23.20
CA TRP A 129 -6.55 -4.93 -23.39
C TRP A 129 -5.20 -4.71 -24.02
N ASP A 130 -4.19 -5.49 -23.65
CA ASP A 130 -2.86 -5.46 -24.23
C ASP A 130 -2.98 -5.67 -25.75
N GLN A 131 -3.64 -6.74 -26.21
CA GLN A 131 -3.90 -6.96 -27.63
C GLN A 131 -4.62 -5.79 -28.32
N ALA A 132 -5.53 -5.10 -27.63
CA ALA A 132 -6.20 -3.95 -28.19
C ALA A 132 -5.26 -2.73 -28.28
N PHE A 133 -4.47 -2.46 -27.23
CA PHE A 133 -3.53 -1.34 -27.16
C PHE A 133 -2.36 -1.53 -28.14
N SER A 134 -1.89 -2.76 -28.42
CA SER A 134 -0.78 -3.01 -29.36
C SER A 134 -1.10 -2.61 -30.80
N ARG A 135 -2.38 -2.52 -31.17
CA ARG A 135 -2.79 -2.06 -32.49
C ARG A 135 -2.52 -0.56 -32.70
N LYS A 136 -2.32 0.19 -31.61
CA LYS A 136 -2.16 1.64 -31.62
C LYS A 136 -0.81 2.10 -31.06
N TYR A 137 -0.23 1.35 -30.13
CA TYR A 137 0.95 1.77 -29.38
C TYR A 137 1.98 0.65 -29.30
N GLU A 138 3.25 1.03 -29.41
CA GLU A 138 4.40 0.15 -29.19
C GLU A 138 4.52 -0.25 -27.70
N ASP A 139 5.22 -1.34 -27.40
CA ASP A 139 5.33 -1.90 -26.05
C ASP A 139 5.88 -0.93 -25.00
N ALA A 140 6.84 -0.09 -25.40
CA ALA A 140 7.46 0.90 -24.53
C ALA A 140 6.61 2.18 -24.35
N ALA A 141 5.49 2.30 -25.05
CA ALA A 141 4.61 3.46 -24.94
C ALA A 141 3.94 3.53 -23.57
N PHE A 142 3.71 4.76 -23.09
CA PHE A 142 3.11 5.02 -21.78
C PHE A 142 1.82 4.22 -21.52
N TYR A 143 0.93 4.13 -22.51
CA TYR A 143 -0.36 3.43 -22.36
C TYR A 143 -0.20 1.93 -22.09
N ARG A 144 0.74 1.26 -22.79
CA ARG A 144 1.03 -0.16 -22.64
C ARG A 144 1.69 -0.44 -21.29
N GLN A 145 2.68 0.36 -20.93
CA GLN A 145 3.35 0.30 -19.62
C GLN A 145 2.38 0.58 -18.46
N SER A 146 1.49 1.56 -18.61
CA SER A 146 0.46 1.87 -17.62
C SER A 146 -0.57 0.76 -17.47
N LEU A 147 -0.95 0.07 -18.57
CA LEU A 147 -1.82 -1.09 -18.50
C LEU A 147 -1.16 -2.25 -17.73
N GLN A 148 0.11 -2.53 -18.02
CA GLN A 148 0.88 -3.57 -17.35
C GLN A 148 1.03 -3.28 -15.84
N ILE A 149 1.38 -2.05 -15.48
CA ILE A 149 1.46 -1.65 -14.06
C ILE A 149 0.13 -1.82 -13.34
N GLN A 150 -1.00 -1.48 -13.98
CA GLN A 150 -2.32 -1.65 -13.37
C GLN A 150 -2.66 -3.11 -13.09
N HIS A 151 -2.34 -4.02 -14.03
CA HIS A 151 -2.44 -5.46 -13.81
C HIS A 151 -1.58 -5.89 -12.61
N LEU A 152 -0.30 -5.55 -12.62
CA LEU A 152 0.65 -5.96 -11.59
C LEU A 152 0.26 -5.44 -10.20
N HIS A 153 -0.19 -4.19 -10.09
CA HIS A 153 -0.68 -3.65 -8.82
C HIS A 153 -1.96 -4.32 -8.34
N ALA A 154 -2.90 -4.61 -9.26
CA ALA A 154 -4.12 -5.32 -8.90
C ALA A 154 -3.79 -6.68 -8.29
N GLU A 155 -2.86 -7.41 -8.89
CA GLU A 155 -2.42 -8.70 -8.38
C GLU A 155 -1.68 -8.57 -7.04
N LEU A 156 -0.69 -7.67 -6.96
CA LEU A 156 0.13 -7.47 -5.76
C LEU A 156 -0.71 -7.09 -4.53
N TYR A 157 -1.67 -6.19 -4.73
CA TYR A 157 -2.55 -5.73 -3.66
C TYR A 157 -3.36 -6.88 -3.05
N HIS A 158 -3.91 -7.76 -3.89
CA HIS A 158 -4.70 -8.90 -3.41
C HIS A 158 -3.81 -10.01 -2.85
N ASN A 159 -2.65 -10.27 -3.45
CA ASN A 159 -1.67 -11.23 -2.90
C ASN A 159 -1.25 -10.85 -1.48
N ALA A 160 -1.08 -9.55 -1.20
CA ALA A 160 -0.74 -9.06 0.15
C ALA A 160 -1.76 -9.49 1.21
N THR A 161 -3.04 -9.64 0.85
CA THR A 161 -4.09 -10.07 1.80
C THR A 161 -3.90 -11.50 2.31
N ALA A 162 -3.32 -12.39 1.50
CA ALA A 162 -3.03 -13.77 1.89
C ALA A 162 -1.61 -13.96 2.44
N LEU A 163 -0.83 -12.88 2.56
CA LEU A 163 0.47 -12.88 3.22
C LEU A 163 0.39 -12.33 4.65
N ARG A 164 -0.83 -12.16 5.18
CA ARG A 164 -1.09 -11.83 6.58
C ARG A 164 -0.59 -12.93 7.52
N GLY A 165 0.00 -12.54 8.65
CA GLY A 165 0.54 -13.45 9.66
C GLY A 165 1.94 -14.00 9.33
N VAL A 166 2.60 -13.52 8.26
CA VAL A 166 3.99 -13.85 7.94
C VAL A 166 4.86 -12.67 8.33
N ASP A 167 5.31 -12.69 9.58
CA ASP A 167 5.82 -11.52 10.27
C ASP A 167 7.34 -11.64 10.57
N SER A 168 7.82 -12.87 10.65
CA SER A 168 9.21 -13.22 10.95
C SER A 168 9.76 -14.31 10.03
N PRO A 169 11.10 -14.43 9.88
CA PRO A 169 11.71 -15.56 9.19
C PRO A 169 11.30 -16.93 9.76
N GLU A 170 10.99 -17.01 11.06
CA GLU A 170 10.49 -18.23 11.69
C GLU A 170 9.09 -18.60 11.18
N ASP A 171 8.24 -17.63 10.88
CA ASP A 171 6.91 -17.87 10.29
C ASP A 171 7.02 -18.38 8.86
N VAL A 172 8.00 -17.88 8.10
CA VAL A 172 8.31 -18.35 6.73
C VAL A 172 8.63 -19.85 6.69
N LEU A 173 9.14 -20.43 7.78
CA LEU A 173 9.38 -21.88 7.87
C LEU A 173 8.09 -22.69 8.11
N ARG A 174 7.02 -22.03 8.57
CA ARG A 174 5.74 -22.65 8.94
C ARG A 174 4.63 -22.43 7.93
N ILE A 175 4.80 -21.49 6.99
CA ILE A 175 3.76 -21.21 6.00
C ILE A 175 3.53 -22.38 5.02
N PRO A 176 2.29 -22.58 4.55
CA PRO A 176 2.00 -23.53 3.48
C PRO A 176 2.76 -23.21 2.19
N ALA A 177 3.03 -24.24 1.38
CA ALA A 177 3.70 -24.08 0.09
C ALA A 177 2.99 -23.06 -0.83
N ALA A 178 1.65 -23.09 -0.88
CA ALA A 178 0.86 -22.13 -1.65
C ALA A 178 1.11 -20.67 -1.22
N GLN A 179 1.24 -20.41 0.09
CA GLN A 179 1.54 -19.09 0.62
C GLN A 179 2.98 -18.65 0.28
N ARG A 180 3.92 -19.60 0.32
CA ARG A 180 5.32 -19.38 -0.07
C ARG A 180 5.44 -19.02 -1.55
N ASP A 181 4.76 -19.76 -2.43
CA ASP A 181 4.75 -19.48 -3.86
C ASP A 181 4.13 -18.11 -4.16
N LEU A 182 3.06 -17.75 -3.45
CA LEU A 182 2.44 -16.43 -3.53
C LEU A 182 3.39 -15.31 -3.11
N ALA A 183 4.20 -15.53 -2.07
CA ALA A 183 5.22 -14.57 -1.61
C ALA A 183 6.31 -14.37 -2.67
N ILE A 184 6.84 -15.46 -3.22
CA ILE A 184 7.87 -15.43 -4.28
C ILE A 184 7.33 -14.68 -5.51
N ARG A 185 6.09 -14.98 -5.91
CA ARG A 185 5.41 -14.30 -7.01
C ARG A 185 5.23 -12.80 -6.73
N SER A 186 4.85 -12.45 -5.51
CA SER A 186 4.70 -11.04 -5.09
C SER A 186 6.02 -10.27 -5.15
N ILE A 187 7.15 -10.91 -4.86
CA ILE A 187 8.48 -10.29 -5.03
C ILE A 187 8.76 -10.02 -6.51
N GLN A 188 8.48 -10.98 -7.40
CA GLN A 188 8.68 -10.80 -8.85
C GLN A 188 7.84 -9.65 -9.39
N ILE A 189 6.57 -9.57 -8.96
CA ILE A 189 5.66 -8.49 -9.34
C ILE A 189 6.17 -7.14 -8.82
N GLY A 190 6.56 -7.07 -7.55
CA GLY A 190 7.14 -5.84 -6.97
C GLY A 190 8.36 -5.35 -7.74
N ARG A 191 9.24 -6.26 -8.17
CA ARG A 191 10.40 -5.93 -9.02
C ARG A 191 9.97 -5.39 -10.38
N GLN A 192 9.03 -6.05 -11.06
CA GLN A 192 8.54 -5.60 -12.37
C GLN A 192 7.88 -4.21 -12.30
N VAL A 193 7.06 -3.98 -11.26
CA VAL A 193 6.44 -2.67 -11.03
C VAL A 193 7.50 -1.57 -10.89
N LEU A 194 8.52 -1.81 -10.06
CA LEU A 194 9.58 -0.83 -9.86
C LEU A 194 10.44 -0.64 -11.10
N ASP A 195 10.79 -1.72 -11.79
CA ASP A 195 11.54 -1.69 -13.04
C ASP A 195 10.85 -0.80 -14.07
N ILE A 196 9.57 -1.04 -14.35
CA ILE A 196 8.78 -0.19 -15.24
C ILE A 196 8.78 1.26 -14.73
N THR A 197 8.54 1.47 -13.44
CA THR A 197 8.40 2.82 -12.88
C THR A 197 9.69 3.64 -12.98
N VAL A 198 10.86 3.04 -12.80
CA VAL A 198 12.15 3.75 -12.73
C VAL A 198 12.97 3.68 -14.02
N ASN A 199 12.77 2.66 -14.86
CA ASN A 199 13.55 2.43 -16.08
C ASN A 199 12.79 2.80 -17.36
N SER A 200 11.46 2.75 -17.39
CA SER A 200 10.69 3.15 -18.56
C SER A 200 10.66 4.67 -18.72
N PRO A 201 11.25 5.26 -19.78
CA PRO A 201 11.29 6.71 -19.93
C PRO A 201 9.89 7.31 -20.04
N ALA A 202 9.00 6.64 -20.79
CA ALA A 202 7.63 7.09 -20.99
C ALA A 202 6.81 7.07 -19.69
N TYR A 203 6.95 6.00 -18.90
CA TYR A 203 6.24 5.91 -17.62
C TYR A 203 6.81 6.89 -16.58
N ARG A 204 8.14 7.00 -16.49
CA ARG A 204 8.82 7.95 -15.60
C ARG A 204 8.40 9.39 -15.89
N GLU A 205 8.30 9.78 -17.16
CA GLU A 205 7.82 11.12 -17.53
C GLU A 205 6.37 11.34 -17.08
N GLY A 206 5.51 10.34 -17.25
CA GLY A 206 4.12 10.37 -16.80
C GLY A 206 3.95 10.57 -15.28
N MET A 207 4.94 10.18 -14.47
CA MET A 207 4.89 10.33 -12.99
C MET A 207 4.82 11.79 -12.52
N LYS A 208 5.22 12.75 -13.37
CA LYS A 208 5.10 14.20 -13.09
C LYS A 208 3.65 14.67 -13.01
N TYR A 209 2.78 14.05 -13.78
CA TYR A 209 1.36 14.40 -13.92
C TYR A 209 0.44 13.38 -13.25
N ALA A 210 1.03 12.41 -12.57
CA ALA A 210 0.31 11.33 -11.95
C ALA A 210 -0.48 11.81 -10.71
N VAL A 211 -1.67 11.22 -10.53
CA VAL A 211 -2.49 11.43 -9.35
C VAL A 211 -1.89 10.72 -8.12
N HIS A 212 -2.30 11.15 -6.92
CA HIS A 212 -1.88 10.58 -5.62
C HIS A 212 -1.88 9.04 -5.62
N TYR A 213 -2.91 8.42 -6.18
CA TYR A 213 -3.05 6.96 -6.22
C TYR A 213 -1.87 6.26 -6.90
N THR A 214 -1.32 6.83 -7.97
CA THR A 214 -0.18 6.25 -8.71
C THR A 214 1.10 6.32 -7.88
N HIS A 215 1.35 7.43 -7.18
CA HIS A 215 2.52 7.52 -6.30
C HIS A 215 2.36 6.59 -5.08
N ALA A 216 1.16 6.50 -4.52
CA ALA A 216 0.84 5.61 -3.39
C ALA A 216 1.04 4.13 -3.75
N THR A 217 0.56 3.68 -4.91
CA THR A 217 0.71 2.28 -5.37
C THR A 217 2.16 1.90 -5.65
N ALA A 218 2.94 2.80 -6.26
CA ALA A 218 4.39 2.60 -6.44
C ALA A 218 5.13 2.48 -5.09
N THR A 219 4.77 3.34 -4.14
CA THR A 219 5.33 3.34 -2.77
C THR A 219 4.96 2.08 -2.02
N PHE A 220 3.69 1.69 -2.04
CA PHE A 220 3.21 0.43 -1.49
C PHE A 220 4.02 -0.76 -2.03
N SER A 221 4.23 -0.81 -3.35
CA SER A 221 4.97 -1.90 -3.99
C SER A 221 6.44 -1.95 -3.54
N ALA A 222 7.10 -0.80 -3.41
CA ALA A 222 8.46 -0.70 -2.88
C ALA A 222 8.55 -1.12 -1.41
N SER A 223 7.65 -0.61 -0.57
CA SER A 223 7.57 -0.94 0.85
C SER A 223 7.34 -2.44 1.05
N PHE A 224 6.42 -3.01 0.28
CA PHE A 224 6.10 -4.43 0.32
C PHE A 224 7.26 -5.30 -0.17
N LEU A 225 7.93 -4.89 -1.25
CA LEU A 225 9.12 -5.56 -1.77
C LEU A 225 10.27 -5.57 -0.74
N LEU A 226 10.54 -4.45 -0.06
CA LEU A 226 11.57 -4.39 0.99
C LEU A 226 11.29 -5.39 2.11
N ARG A 227 10.02 -5.55 2.51
CA ARG A 227 9.63 -6.48 3.58
C ARG A 227 9.76 -7.93 3.11
N LEU A 228 9.22 -8.26 1.93
CA LEU A 228 9.30 -9.61 1.38
C LEU A 228 10.74 -10.05 1.11
N ALA A 229 11.58 -9.17 0.55
CA ALA A 229 12.99 -9.50 0.30
C ALA A 229 13.72 -9.90 1.59
N ARG A 230 13.34 -9.34 2.74
CA ARG A 230 13.91 -9.70 4.04
C ARG A 230 13.41 -11.02 4.60
N LEU A 231 12.15 -11.35 4.36
CA LEU A 231 11.56 -12.63 4.77
C LEU A 231 12.08 -13.78 3.89
N PHE A 232 12.47 -13.48 2.65
CA PHE A 232 12.95 -14.45 1.66
C PHE A 232 14.34 -14.07 1.12
N PRO A 233 15.39 -13.99 1.98
CA PRO A 233 16.70 -13.49 1.58
C PRO A 233 17.41 -14.37 0.56
N ASP A 234 17.13 -15.68 0.54
CA ASP A 234 17.75 -16.62 -0.40
C ASP A 234 17.16 -16.54 -1.81
N GLN A 235 16.03 -15.85 -1.98
CA GLN A 235 15.35 -15.78 -3.26
C GLN A 235 15.87 -14.63 -4.13
N TYR A 236 16.44 -13.57 -3.53
CA TYR A 236 16.76 -12.33 -4.25
C TYR A 236 17.92 -11.54 -3.63
N ASP A 237 18.60 -10.76 -4.48
CA ASP A 237 19.66 -9.85 -4.03
C ASP A 237 19.06 -8.63 -3.28
N LEU A 238 19.31 -8.59 -1.97
CA LEU A 238 18.90 -7.49 -1.10
C LEU A 238 19.50 -6.14 -1.52
N GLN A 239 20.69 -6.12 -2.11
CA GLN A 239 21.30 -4.89 -2.62
C GLN A 239 20.57 -4.39 -3.85
N GLU A 240 20.21 -5.28 -4.77
CA GLU A 240 19.45 -4.93 -5.97
C GLU A 240 18.08 -4.32 -5.60
N VAL A 241 17.36 -4.97 -4.67
CA VAL A 241 16.08 -4.46 -4.16
C VAL A 241 16.25 -3.08 -3.55
N ARG A 242 17.26 -2.92 -2.69
CA ARG A 242 17.55 -1.64 -2.03
C ARG A 242 17.86 -0.55 -3.05
N THR A 243 18.75 -0.80 -4.01
CA THR A 243 19.13 0.18 -5.05
C THR A 243 17.91 0.57 -5.88
N THR A 244 17.05 -0.38 -6.22
CA THR A 244 15.83 -0.10 -6.99
C THR A 244 14.86 0.79 -6.22
N VAL A 245 14.68 0.54 -4.91
CA VAL A 245 13.83 1.40 -4.06
C VAL A 245 14.45 2.78 -3.83
N GLU A 246 15.77 2.88 -3.74
CA GLU A 246 16.48 4.17 -3.71
C GLU A 246 16.22 4.98 -4.97
N ARG A 247 16.23 4.34 -6.15
CA ARG A 247 15.90 4.98 -7.43
C ARG A 247 14.45 5.46 -7.49
N LEU A 248 13.50 4.68 -6.98
CA LEU A 248 12.10 5.13 -6.87
C LEU A 248 11.99 6.35 -5.93
N ALA A 249 12.65 6.32 -4.78
CA ALA A 249 12.61 7.44 -3.84
C ALA A 249 13.17 8.73 -4.45
N MET A 250 14.26 8.64 -5.22
CA MET A 250 14.80 9.78 -5.98
C MET A 250 13.79 10.30 -7.01
N LEU A 251 13.19 9.41 -7.81
CA LEU A 251 12.14 9.79 -8.76
C LEU A 251 10.96 10.51 -8.08
N LEU A 252 10.45 9.96 -6.97
CA LEU A 252 9.32 10.54 -6.25
C LEU A 252 9.64 11.91 -5.64
N ALA A 253 10.90 12.18 -5.32
CA ALA A 253 11.35 13.49 -4.82
C ALA A 253 11.39 14.56 -5.92
N GLU A 254 11.62 14.16 -7.19
CA GLU A 254 11.66 15.03 -8.36
C GLU A 254 10.27 15.40 -8.91
N VAL A 255 9.23 14.67 -8.50
CA VAL A 255 7.84 14.89 -8.92
C VAL A 255 6.98 15.34 -7.72
N PRO A 256 5.67 15.61 -7.88
CA PRO A 256 4.75 15.89 -6.78
C PRO A 256 4.51 14.72 -5.80
N GLY A 257 5.55 13.91 -5.50
CA GLY A 257 5.51 12.72 -4.67
C GLY A 257 6.41 12.78 -3.43
N ARG A 258 6.81 13.97 -2.95
CA ARG A 258 7.79 14.14 -1.87
C ARG A 258 7.47 13.37 -0.58
N ARG A 259 6.19 13.33 -0.16
CA ARG A 259 5.74 12.53 1.01
C ARG A 259 6.12 11.05 0.88
N TYR A 260 5.98 10.52 -0.32
CA TYR A 260 6.29 9.12 -0.61
C TYR A 260 7.78 8.87 -0.68
N ALA A 261 8.53 9.79 -1.30
CA ALA A 261 10.00 9.74 -1.27
C ALA A 261 10.52 9.70 0.16
N LEU A 262 10.01 10.58 1.04
CA LEU A 262 10.37 10.62 2.45
C LEU A 262 10.03 9.31 3.18
N THR A 263 8.85 8.75 2.91
CA THR A 263 8.43 7.44 3.44
C THR A 263 9.46 6.36 3.09
N LEU A 264 9.83 6.25 1.80
CA LEU A 264 10.80 5.25 1.34
C LEU A 264 12.20 5.49 1.90
N GLN A 265 12.64 6.74 2.01
CA GLN A 265 13.94 7.08 2.58
C GLN A 265 14.05 6.67 4.05
N LEU A 266 12.98 6.85 4.84
CA LEU A 266 12.92 6.39 6.23
C LEU A 266 12.97 4.86 6.33
N MET A 267 12.23 4.15 5.47
CA MET A 267 12.29 2.69 5.40
C MET A 267 13.68 2.18 4.97
N LEU A 268 14.33 2.83 4.00
CA LEU A 268 15.67 2.48 3.54
C LEU A 268 16.74 2.72 4.62
N LYS A 269 16.65 3.83 5.37
CA LYS A 269 17.55 4.14 6.49
C LYS A 269 17.50 3.02 7.54
N ARG A 270 16.30 2.55 7.85
CA ARG A 270 16.06 1.42 8.73
C ARG A 270 16.62 0.10 8.18
N PHE A 271 16.32 -0.20 6.91
CA PHE A 271 16.77 -1.40 6.21
C PHE A 271 18.30 -1.55 6.25
N ARG A 272 19.03 -0.43 6.12
CA ARG A 272 20.50 -0.35 6.24
C ARG A 272 21.00 -0.69 7.64
N LYS A 273 20.43 -0.09 8.69
CA LYS A 273 20.85 -0.28 10.10
C LYS A 273 20.79 -1.75 10.51
N ARG A 274 19.76 -2.48 10.09
CA ARG A 274 19.62 -3.91 10.38
C ARG A 274 20.56 -4.80 9.59
N SER A 275 20.77 -4.53 8.29
CA SER A 275 21.75 -5.27 7.49
C SER A 275 23.15 -5.21 8.12
N ALA A 276 23.53 -4.04 8.66
CA ALA A 276 24.78 -3.86 9.40
C ALA A 276 24.82 -4.59 10.76
N SER A 277 23.67 -4.74 11.45
CA SER A 277 23.57 -5.48 12.71
C SER A 277 23.69 -6.99 12.51
N THR A 278 23.04 -7.55 11.49
CA THR A 278 23.12 -8.99 11.17
C THR A 278 24.52 -9.38 10.70
N SER A 279 25.21 -8.48 9.98
CA SER A 279 26.61 -8.66 9.58
C SER A 279 27.61 -8.57 10.74
N ARG A 280 27.20 -8.11 11.93
CA ARG A 280 28.06 -7.88 13.11
C ARG A 280 27.99 -8.99 14.17
N SER A 281 27.43 -10.17 13.86
CA SER A 281 27.58 -11.34 14.73
C SER A 281 29.06 -11.73 14.85
N PRO A 282 29.71 -11.60 16.03
CA PRO A 282 31.12 -11.90 16.16
C PRO A 282 31.30 -13.41 16.31
N ARG A 283 31.70 -14.06 15.21
CA ARG A 283 32.31 -15.39 15.26
C ARG A 283 33.78 -15.28 15.65
N THR A 284 34.07 -14.89 16.88
CA THR A 284 35.38 -15.08 17.52
C THR A 284 35.19 -15.26 19.04
N ALA A 285 35.14 -16.52 19.47
CA ALA A 285 35.35 -16.85 20.87
C ALA A 285 36.77 -16.41 21.26
N ARG A 286 36.88 -15.35 22.06
CA ARG A 286 38.12 -15.03 22.77
C ARG A 286 38.30 -16.06 23.89
N PRO A 287 39.47 -16.72 24.04
CA PRO A 287 39.71 -17.62 25.17
C PRO A 287 39.73 -16.79 26.45
N ARG A 288 38.89 -17.16 27.42
CA ARG A 288 39.00 -16.68 28.80
C ARG A 288 40.26 -17.29 29.40
N SER A 289 41.28 -16.46 29.63
CA SER A 289 42.43 -16.84 30.45
C SER A 289 41.97 -17.00 31.89
N HIS A 290 42.06 -18.22 32.41
CA HIS A 290 41.95 -18.51 33.83
C HIS A 290 43.16 -17.94 34.56
N SER A 291 42.93 -17.18 35.64
CA SER A 291 43.94 -16.91 36.64
C SER A 291 43.30 -17.00 38.02
N ASN A 292 43.65 -18.07 38.74
CA ASN A 292 43.39 -18.29 40.16
C ASN A 292 44.12 -17.24 41.00
N ALA A 293 43.43 -16.65 41.96
CA ALA A 293 44.05 -16.18 43.20
C ALA A 293 42.99 -16.11 44.32
N SER A 294 43.12 -17.03 45.27
CA SER A 294 42.55 -17.01 46.60
C SER A 294 43.18 -15.90 47.45
N TYR A 295 42.43 -15.20 48.31
CA TYR A 295 42.84 -14.78 49.67
C TYR A 295 41.63 -14.26 50.47
N SER A 296 41.79 -14.30 51.79
CA SER A 296 40.84 -14.35 52.90
C SER A 296 40.46 -13.00 53.56
N HIS A 297 39.33 -13.00 54.30
CA HIS A 297 38.91 -12.25 55.54
C HIS A 297 39.58 -10.88 55.86
N GLU A 298 38.92 -9.78 56.30
CA GLU A 298 37.98 -9.64 57.43
C GLU A 298 37.50 -8.15 57.60
N SER A 299 36.26 -7.97 58.11
CA SER A 299 35.70 -6.92 59.00
C SER A 299 35.56 -5.40 58.69
N MET A 300 34.31 -4.95 58.96
CA MET A 300 33.81 -3.72 59.62
C MET A 300 33.59 -2.39 58.86
N GLY A 301 32.35 -1.87 58.94
CA GLY A 301 32.05 -0.43 59.00
C GLY A 301 30.76 0.08 58.32
N SER A 302 29.68 0.21 59.11
CA SER A 302 28.68 1.32 59.09
C SER A 302 27.70 1.50 57.92
N ALA A 303 26.41 1.24 58.20
CA ALA A 303 25.22 1.81 57.53
C ALA A 303 24.93 3.24 58.11
N PRO A 304 23.92 4.05 57.68
CA PRO A 304 22.60 3.70 57.12
C PRO A 304 22.23 4.57 55.87
N SER A 305 21.11 4.52 55.16
CA SER A 305 19.71 4.15 55.41
C SER A 305 19.00 4.12 54.04
N GLN A 306 18.09 3.16 53.81
CA GLN A 306 16.93 3.33 52.92
C GLN A 306 15.92 2.21 53.22
N GLN A 307 14.77 2.60 53.78
CA GLN A 307 13.60 1.73 53.93
C GLN A 307 12.74 1.79 52.65
N PRO A 308 12.08 0.68 52.29
CA PRO A 308 11.13 0.61 51.19
C PRO A 308 9.70 0.87 51.67
N ALA A 309 8.87 1.51 50.85
CA ALA A 309 7.43 1.57 51.09
C ALA A 309 6.65 1.35 49.78
N SER A 310 5.93 0.24 49.75
CA SER A 310 4.80 -0.07 48.88
C SER A 310 3.54 0.69 49.30
N SER A 311 2.67 1.04 48.35
CA SER A 311 1.21 1.27 48.49
C SER A 311 0.64 1.29 47.06
N THR A 312 -0.31 0.47 46.59
CA THR A 312 -1.69 0.07 46.97
C THR A 312 -2.76 1.17 46.82
N TYR A 313 -3.87 0.80 46.16
CA TYR A 313 -5.20 1.44 46.00
C TYR A 313 -5.33 2.58 44.96
N ASP A 314 -6.46 2.78 44.25
CA ASP A 314 -7.81 2.22 44.38
C ASP A 314 -8.58 2.29 43.04
N ALA A 315 -9.56 1.40 42.88
CA ALA A 315 -10.53 1.41 41.81
C ALA A 315 -11.79 2.14 42.30
N SER A 316 -12.27 3.13 41.57
CA SER A 316 -13.58 3.73 41.81
C SER A 316 -14.38 3.85 40.50
N TYR A 317 -15.37 2.98 40.39
CA TYR A 317 -16.47 3.07 39.44
C TYR A 317 -17.47 4.14 39.91
N SER A 318 -17.87 5.03 39.01
CA SER A 318 -19.13 5.77 39.11
C SER A 318 -19.80 5.82 37.73
N ASN A 319 -21.00 5.24 37.69
CA ASN A 319 -21.92 5.20 36.55
C ASN A 319 -22.76 6.49 36.48
N HIS A 320 -23.03 7.01 35.28
CA HIS A 320 -24.36 7.47 34.79
C HIS A 320 -24.28 8.13 33.38
N PRO A 321 -25.40 8.23 32.62
CA PRO A 321 -25.45 7.71 31.25
C PRO A 321 -25.67 8.75 30.14
N GLY A 322 -25.42 8.30 28.90
CA GLY A 322 -26.16 8.74 27.71
C GLY A 322 -25.48 9.78 26.83
N GLN A 323 -24.79 9.32 25.78
CA GLN A 323 -24.89 9.88 24.43
C GLN A 323 -24.14 9.00 23.42
N THR A 324 -24.87 8.53 22.42
CA THR A 324 -24.42 7.88 21.20
C THR A 324 -23.44 8.77 20.43
N ALA A 325 -22.19 8.31 20.28
CA ALA A 325 -21.24 8.85 19.30
C ALA A 325 -20.34 7.74 18.78
N MET A 326 -20.18 7.69 17.45
CA MET A 326 -19.38 6.72 16.72
C MET A 326 -17.92 6.73 17.20
N GLY A 327 -17.46 5.62 17.77
CA GLY A 327 -16.09 5.46 18.25
C GLY A 327 -15.15 4.98 17.15
N GLN A 328 -14.33 5.88 16.61
CA GLN A 328 -12.98 5.51 16.21
C GLN A 328 -12.21 5.20 17.50
N MET A 329 -11.80 3.94 17.70
CA MET A 329 -10.81 3.64 18.74
C MET A 329 -9.46 4.21 18.31
N GLN A 330 -9.16 5.45 18.72
CA GLN A 330 -7.79 5.94 18.80
C GLN A 330 -7.11 5.19 19.96
N ILE A 331 -6.24 4.24 19.61
CA ILE A 331 -5.28 3.71 20.57
C ILE A 331 -4.32 4.87 20.92
N GLY A 332 -4.41 5.33 22.17
CA GLY A 332 -3.60 6.43 22.69
C GLY A 332 -2.14 6.06 22.77
N TYR A 333 -1.37 6.46 21.76
CA TYR A 333 0.07 6.58 21.86
C TYR A 333 0.42 8.05 22.03
N SER A 334 1.04 8.41 23.16
CA SER A 334 1.65 9.73 23.34
C SER A 334 2.84 9.85 22.39
N GLN A 335 2.59 10.31 21.17
CA GLN A 335 3.65 10.58 20.21
C GLN A 335 4.36 11.91 20.51
N PRO A 336 5.68 11.99 20.37
CA PRO A 336 6.37 13.26 20.49
C PRO A 336 5.96 14.14 19.30
N MET A 337 5.08 15.12 19.57
CA MET A 337 4.72 16.17 18.62
C MET A 337 5.95 17.02 18.32
N THR A 338 6.65 16.72 17.23
CA THR A 338 7.68 17.60 16.67
C THR A 338 7.00 18.82 16.06
N GLN A 339 7.13 19.99 16.67
CA GLN A 339 6.72 21.27 16.07
C GLN A 339 7.59 21.55 14.84
N TYR A 340 6.99 21.50 13.65
CA TYR A 340 7.66 21.89 12.40
C TYR A 340 7.57 23.40 12.21
N ALA A 341 8.69 24.03 11.83
CA ALA A 341 8.67 25.40 11.35
C ALA A 341 7.99 25.45 9.96
N PRO A 342 7.23 26.51 9.63
CA PRO A 342 6.35 26.54 8.45
C PRO A 342 7.04 26.34 7.08
N ASN A 343 8.38 26.42 7.02
CA ASN A 343 9.17 26.31 5.79
C ASN A 343 10.36 25.33 5.89
N ALA A 344 10.45 24.51 6.95
CA ALA A 344 11.52 23.52 7.06
C ALA A 344 11.12 22.24 6.34
N ASP A 345 11.95 21.78 5.40
CA ASP A 345 11.83 20.43 4.83
C ASP A 345 11.90 19.42 6.00
N PRO A 346 10.94 18.48 6.15
CA PRO A 346 10.99 17.48 7.21
C PRO A 346 12.31 16.71 7.12
N SER A 347 13.26 17.07 7.98
CA SER A 347 14.56 16.40 8.00
C SER A 347 14.34 14.94 8.38
N ILE A 348 14.71 14.03 7.48
CA ILE A 348 14.72 12.57 7.70
C ILE A 348 15.37 12.24 9.05
N ASP A 349 16.42 12.99 9.43
CA ASP A 349 17.12 12.79 10.69
C ASP A 349 16.31 13.21 11.91
N LEU A 350 15.50 14.26 11.82
CA LEU A 350 14.59 14.68 12.89
C LEU A 350 13.49 13.63 13.12
N ILE A 351 12.81 13.19 12.04
CA ILE A 351 11.78 12.15 12.13
C ILE A 351 12.40 10.86 12.67
N TRP A 352 13.55 10.45 12.12
CA TRP A 352 14.21 9.23 12.53
C TRP A 352 14.69 9.25 13.99
N ARG A 353 15.15 10.39 14.51
CA ARG A 353 15.55 10.51 15.93
C ARG A 353 14.43 10.14 16.89
N GLY A 354 13.18 10.44 16.55
CA GLY A 354 12.01 10.03 17.33
C GLY A 354 11.79 8.51 17.40
N PHE A 355 12.39 7.76 16.47
CA PHE A 355 12.23 6.31 16.33
C PHE A 355 13.52 5.50 16.55
N ASP A 356 14.68 6.16 16.67
CA ASP A 356 15.97 5.48 16.63
C ASP A 356 16.21 4.53 17.83
N THR A 357 15.56 4.83 18.96
CA THR A 357 15.58 4.07 20.21
C THR A 357 14.31 3.25 20.46
N THR A 358 13.29 3.38 19.60
CA THR A 358 12.00 2.70 19.76
C THR A 358 12.14 1.21 19.46
N ALA A 359 11.60 0.35 20.33
CA ALA A 359 11.60 -1.08 20.12
C ALA A 359 10.81 -1.45 18.84
N ASN A 360 11.17 -2.57 18.21
CA ASN A 360 10.58 -2.96 16.92
C ASN A 360 9.04 -3.08 16.96
N GLU A 361 8.52 -3.60 18.08
CA GLU A 361 7.09 -3.81 18.35
C GLU A 361 6.32 -2.50 18.59
N GLN A 362 7.03 -1.41 18.90
CA GLN A 362 6.46 -0.10 19.20
C GLN A 362 6.53 0.85 17.99
N LEU A 363 7.07 0.38 16.86
CA LEU A 363 7.21 1.19 15.66
C LEU A 363 5.90 1.23 14.86
N PRO A 364 5.54 2.38 14.26
CA PRO A 364 4.35 2.48 13.42
C PRO A 364 4.36 1.45 12.29
N VAL A 365 3.19 0.94 11.89
CA VAL A 365 3.08 -0.12 10.85
C VAL A 365 3.81 0.22 9.55
N TRP A 366 3.75 1.48 9.11
CA TRP A 366 4.44 1.92 7.89
C TRP A 366 5.96 1.80 8.03
N LEU A 367 6.51 2.06 9.22
CA LEU A 367 7.94 1.97 9.49
C LEU A 367 8.36 0.59 10.03
N SER A 368 7.41 -0.20 10.55
CA SER A 368 7.64 -1.51 11.13
C SER A 368 7.92 -2.55 10.04
N ASP A 369 8.80 -3.48 10.39
CA ASP A 369 9.14 -4.62 9.54
C ASP A 369 8.37 -5.87 9.93
N GLN A 370 7.63 -5.82 11.05
CA GLN A 370 7.05 -7.02 11.63
C GLN A 370 5.85 -7.52 10.88
N THR A 371 5.18 -6.71 10.07
CA THR A 371 4.00 -7.20 9.35
C THR A 371 4.17 -6.94 7.88
N LEU A 372 3.78 -7.90 7.05
CA LEU A 372 3.52 -7.68 5.61
C LEU A 372 2.27 -6.78 5.39
N GLY A 373 1.90 -6.00 6.40
CA GLY A 373 0.72 -5.18 6.43
C GLY A 373 -0.51 -5.90 6.98
N GLY A 374 -0.53 -7.22 7.11
CA GLY A 374 -1.56 -7.99 7.86
C GLY A 374 -2.99 -7.43 7.79
N GLY A 375 -3.71 -7.41 8.93
CA GLY A 375 -5.00 -6.73 9.05
C GLY A 375 -4.95 -5.21 8.84
N SER A 376 -3.76 -4.59 8.86
CA SER A 376 -3.58 -3.14 8.69
C SER A 376 -3.78 -2.68 7.24
N VAL A 377 -3.37 -3.47 6.23
CA VAL A 377 -3.70 -3.19 4.81
C VAL A 377 -5.20 -3.24 4.60
N MET A 378 -5.88 -4.11 5.34
CA MET A 378 -7.32 -4.32 5.24
C MET A 378 -8.09 -3.16 5.84
N GLN A 379 -7.65 -2.70 7.01
CA GLN A 379 -8.30 -1.61 7.74
C GLN A 379 -7.97 -0.23 7.17
N ASN A 380 -6.72 -0.02 6.76
CA ASN A 380 -6.21 1.31 6.40
C ASN A 380 -5.75 1.40 4.93
N GLY A 381 -5.93 0.35 4.14
CA GLY A 381 -5.53 0.34 2.74
C GLY A 381 -4.02 0.48 2.55
N MET A 382 -3.63 1.17 1.48
CA MET A 382 -2.23 1.50 1.22
C MET A 382 -1.67 2.55 2.19
N ASP A 383 -2.51 3.38 2.80
CA ASP A 383 -2.09 4.39 3.77
C ASP A 383 -1.42 3.75 5.01
N ALA A 384 -1.67 2.46 5.28
CA ALA A 384 -0.95 1.66 6.27
C ALA A 384 0.58 1.65 6.08
N PHE A 385 1.06 1.88 4.85
CA PHE A 385 2.47 1.85 4.47
C PHE A 385 3.07 3.23 4.26
N LEU A 386 2.31 4.30 4.52
CA LEU A 386 2.72 5.66 4.22
C LEU A 386 2.96 6.46 5.50
N LEU A 387 3.94 7.37 5.45
CA LEU A 387 4.16 8.34 6.52
C LEU A 387 2.87 9.16 6.76
N PRO A 388 2.31 9.21 7.98
CA PRO A 388 1.12 10.01 8.28
C PRO A 388 1.33 11.50 8.01
N ASN A 389 0.24 12.21 7.71
CA ASN A 389 0.29 13.65 7.41
C ASN A 389 0.79 14.49 8.59
N ASP A 390 0.65 14.00 9.83
CA ASP A 390 1.09 14.71 11.04
C ASP A 390 2.62 14.91 11.12
N TYR A 391 3.39 14.14 10.34
CA TYR A 391 4.85 14.30 10.23
C TYR A 391 5.28 15.26 9.13
N LEU A 392 4.33 15.78 8.35
CA LEU A 392 4.61 16.70 7.26
C LEU A 392 4.32 18.13 7.70
N PRO A 393 5.02 19.12 7.14
CA PRO A 393 4.66 20.51 7.34
C PRO A 393 3.20 20.72 6.91
N PRO A 394 2.45 21.59 7.61
CA PRO A 394 1.06 21.85 7.28
C PRO A 394 0.94 22.27 5.81
N ALA A 395 -0.06 21.73 5.13
CA ALA A 395 -0.32 22.09 3.74
C ALA A 395 -0.48 23.62 3.65
N PRO A 396 0.08 24.29 2.63
CA PRO A 396 -0.12 25.72 2.45
C PRO A 396 -1.63 25.97 2.39
N GLN A 397 -2.11 26.85 3.26
CA GLN A 397 -3.50 27.28 3.23
C GLN A 397 -3.73 27.97 1.88
N ILE A 398 -4.55 27.36 1.04
CA ILE A 398 -5.05 28.00 -0.18
C ILE A 398 -6.20 28.89 0.29
N TRP A 399 -5.95 30.20 0.34
CA TRP A 399 -6.93 31.22 0.68
C TRP A 399 -7.74 31.62 -0.54
#